data_AF-A0A7D6ZXE9-F1
#
_entry.id   AF-A0A7D6ZXE9-F1
#
_cell.length_a   1.000
_cell.length_b   1.000
_cell.length_c   1.000
_cell.angle_alpha   90.00
_cell.angle_beta   90.00
_cell.angle_gamma   90.00
#
_symmetry.space_group_name_H-M   'P 1'
#
loop_
_entity.id
_entity.type
_entity.pdbx_description
1 polymer ?
#
loop_
_entity_poly.entity_id
_entity_poly.type
_entity_poly.pdbx_seq_one_letter_code
_entity_poly.pdbx_strand_id
1 'polypeptide(L)'
;MAQLFEKSKKVIEAQLAGTGVRAISGSMVAYEGNVQFKSAGFGGGDGVLAGLKRRATGESLSLMECNGHGKVYFAVNGQNVTVVDLNNETLQVESQQLLAFAGNLRSSVSFAGLRGATTGAGLFTTTVTGVGQVALLSAGGPLIHLEVSPQFPLVVDPDAFVAARGNLNQSFVTDVSWRDAMGQGGGEAFSLRWDGQGVVLIQPAER
;
A
#
# COMPACT_ATOMS: atom_id res chain seq x y z
N MET A 1 12.86 12.62 -14.45
CA MET A 1 12.26 12.04 -13.23
C MET A 1 11.90 10.60 -13.53
N ALA A 2 12.00 9.70 -12.55
CA ALA A 2 11.65 8.31 -12.73
C ALA A 2 10.14 8.16 -12.90
N GLN A 3 9.75 7.19 -13.70
CA GLN A 3 8.35 6.94 -14.05
C GLN A 3 8.06 5.45 -13.92
N LEU A 4 6.81 5.13 -13.57
CA LEU A 4 6.29 3.78 -13.43
C LEU A 4 5.31 3.50 -14.56
N PHE A 5 5.46 2.34 -15.18
CA PHE A 5 4.61 1.87 -16.26
C PHE A 5 4.11 0.46 -15.98
N GLU A 6 2.84 0.21 -16.28
CA GLU A 6 2.27 -1.15 -16.28
C GLU A 6 2.76 -1.90 -17.52
N LYS A 7 3.87 -2.64 -17.39
CA LYS A 7 4.42 -3.43 -18.49
C LYS A 7 3.50 -4.57 -18.90
N SER A 8 2.81 -5.12 -17.92
CA SER A 8 1.73 -6.09 -18.06
C SER A 8 0.79 -5.95 -16.87
N LYS A 9 -0.28 -6.75 -16.85
CA LYS A 9 -1.20 -6.82 -15.71
C LYS A 9 -0.53 -7.17 -14.37
N LYS A 10 0.70 -7.71 -14.37
CA LYS A 10 1.39 -8.24 -13.18
C LYS A 10 2.81 -7.71 -12.98
N VAL A 11 3.29 -6.81 -13.84
CA VAL A 11 4.67 -6.33 -13.83
C VAL A 11 4.71 -4.82 -14.02
N ILE A 12 5.40 -4.13 -13.12
CA ILE A 12 5.73 -2.71 -13.24
C ILE A 12 7.13 -2.57 -13.84
N GLU A 13 7.25 -1.72 -14.86
CA GLU A 13 8.52 -1.21 -15.38
C GLU A 13 8.76 0.17 -14.79
N ALA A 14 9.81 0.32 -14.00
CA ALA A 14 10.31 1.59 -13.50
C ALA A 14 11.45 2.08 -14.40
N GLN A 15 11.26 3.22 -15.05
CA GLN A 15 12.30 3.86 -15.84
C GLN A 15 13.06 4.87 -14.99
N LEU A 16 14.37 4.65 -14.82
CA LEU A 16 15.27 5.48 -14.05
C LEU A 16 16.00 6.45 -14.97
N ALA A 17 15.91 7.74 -14.66
CA ALA A 17 16.54 8.83 -15.40
C ALA A 17 17.23 9.81 -14.43
N GLY A 18 18.17 9.30 -13.61
CA GLY A 18 18.94 10.09 -12.64
C GLY A 18 18.24 10.33 -11.29
N THR A 19 16.92 10.15 -11.22
CA THR A 19 16.16 10.09 -9.95
C THR A 19 15.76 8.65 -9.65
N GLY A 20 15.72 8.26 -8.38
CA GLY A 20 15.40 6.89 -7.97
C GLY A 20 13.91 6.57 -7.79
N VAL A 21 13.65 5.29 -7.57
CA VAL A 21 12.35 4.70 -7.20
C VAL A 21 12.50 3.94 -5.89
N ARG A 22 11.48 4.02 -5.03
CA ARG A 22 11.35 3.15 -3.85
C ARG A 22 10.39 2.02 -4.17
N ALA A 23 10.74 0.80 -3.84
CA ALA A 23 9.92 -0.39 -4.07
C ALA A 23 10.03 -1.36 -2.90
N ILE A 24 9.10 -2.30 -2.76
CA ILE A 24 9.20 -3.37 -1.75
C ILE A 24 10.48 -4.18 -1.98
N SER A 25 11.26 -4.35 -0.93
CA SER A 25 12.46 -5.18 -0.95
C SER A 25 12.12 -6.60 -1.42
N GLY A 26 12.88 -7.11 -2.38
CA GLY A 26 12.67 -8.46 -2.94
C GLY A 26 11.63 -8.54 -4.06
N SER A 27 10.97 -7.44 -4.42
CA SER A 27 10.02 -7.42 -5.56
C SER A 27 10.69 -7.27 -6.93
N MET A 28 12.00 -7.00 -6.99
CA MET A 28 12.73 -6.87 -8.25
C MET A 28 12.89 -8.23 -8.93
N VAL A 29 12.50 -8.30 -10.20
CA VAL A 29 12.60 -9.51 -11.03
C VAL A 29 13.61 -9.39 -12.17
N ALA A 30 13.87 -8.17 -12.66
CA ALA A 30 14.88 -7.90 -13.68
C ALA A 30 15.30 -6.42 -13.66
N TYR A 31 16.45 -6.09 -14.26
CA TYR A 31 16.85 -4.71 -14.52
C TYR A 31 17.75 -4.60 -15.76
N GLU A 32 17.77 -3.42 -16.37
CA GLU A 32 18.61 -3.07 -17.52
C GLU A 32 19.36 -1.77 -17.23
N GLY A 33 20.62 -1.66 -17.66
CA GLY A 33 21.42 -0.45 -17.51
C GLY A 33 22.20 -0.37 -16.20
N ASN A 34 22.59 0.85 -15.82
CA ASN A 34 23.42 1.11 -14.65
C ASN A 34 22.52 1.47 -13.45
N VAL A 35 22.17 0.47 -12.65
CA VAL A 35 21.26 0.62 -11.50
C VAL A 35 21.95 0.18 -10.21
N GLN A 36 21.87 1.04 -9.19
CA GLN A 36 22.31 0.75 -7.83
C GLN A 36 21.10 0.51 -6.93
N PHE A 37 21.19 -0.54 -6.11
CA PHE A 37 20.17 -0.91 -5.16
C PHE A 37 20.65 -0.67 -3.74
N LYS A 38 19.83 -0.03 -2.92
CA LYS A 38 20.08 0.15 -1.48
C LYS A 38 18.86 -0.33 -0.71
N SER A 39 19.04 -1.28 0.21
CA SER A 39 17.97 -1.62 1.15
C SER A 39 17.82 -0.48 2.17
N ALA A 40 16.61 0.01 2.39
CA ALA A 40 16.35 1.00 3.42
C ALA A 40 16.58 0.31 4.77
N GLY A 41 17.75 0.53 5.37
CA GLY A 41 18.17 -0.12 6.63
C GLY A 41 19.65 -0.56 6.67
N PHE A 42 20.32 -0.67 5.52
CA PHE A 42 21.70 -1.14 5.43
C PHE A 42 22.67 -0.12 4.80
N GLY A 43 22.51 1.17 5.13
CA GLY A 43 23.37 2.25 4.65
C GLY A 43 23.86 3.16 5.77
N GLY A 44 25.09 2.95 6.23
CA GLY A 44 25.77 3.83 7.21
C GLY A 44 25.22 3.77 8.64
N GLY A 45 25.92 4.40 9.59
CA GLY A 45 25.62 4.32 11.04
C GLY A 45 24.20 4.71 11.46
N ASP A 46 23.45 5.40 10.60
CA ASP A 46 22.04 5.79 10.81
C ASP A 46 21.04 4.69 10.41
N GLY A 47 21.47 3.70 9.62
CA GLY A 47 20.66 2.56 9.16
C GLY A 47 20.30 1.58 10.28
N VAL A 48 21.17 1.43 11.28
CA VAL A 48 20.91 0.60 12.47
C VAL A 48 19.81 1.22 13.31
N LEU A 49 19.85 2.54 13.55
CA LEU A 49 18.79 3.26 14.27
C LEU A 49 17.46 3.22 13.50
N ALA A 50 17.48 3.38 12.18
CA ALA A 50 16.27 3.28 11.35
C ALA A 50 15.68 1.85 11.36
N GLY A 51 16.52 0.82 11.28
CA GLY A 51 16.11 -0.59 11.39
C GLY A 51 15.57 -0.95 12.77
N LEU A 52 16.15 -0.40 13.84
CA LEU A 52 15.67 -0.57 15.21
C LEU A 52 14.33 0.16 15.43
N LYS A 53 14.18 1.38 14.90
CA LYS A 53 12.92 2.13 14.94
C LYS A 53 11.78 1.39 14.22
N ARG A 54 12.03 0.79 13.05
CA ARG A 54 11.02 0.00 12.33
C ARG A 54 10.59 -1.26 13.08
N ARG A 55 11.55 -1.95 13.71
CA ARG A 55 11.24 -3.08 14.60
C ARG A 55 10.46 -2.65 15.84
N ALA A 56 10.74 -1.46 16.37
CA ALA A 56 10.03 -0.89 17.51
C ALA A 56 8.62 -0.38 17.15
N THR A 57 8.37 0.05 15.92
CA THR A 57 7.02 0.40 15.41
C THR A 57 6.20 -0.82 14.97
N GLY A 58 6.75 -2.03 15.06
CA GLY A 58 6.07 -3.28 14.69
C GLY A 58 5.94 -3.50 13.18
N GLU A 59 6.69 -2.75 12.37
CA GLU A 59 6.41 -2.60 10.95
C GLU A 59 7.22 -3.56 10.06
N SER A 60 6.54 -4.23 9.13
CA SER A 60 7.11 -5.16 8.15
C SER A 60 7.36 -4.55 6.76
N LEU A 61 7.17 -3.24 6.56
CA LEU A 61 7.39 -2.59 5.26
C LEU A 61 8.89 -2.33 5.03
N SER A 62 9.55 -3.26 4.37
CA SER A 62 10.93 -3.11 3.92
C SER A 62 10.96 -2.56 2.50
N LEU A 63 11.46 -1.33 2.33
CA LEU A 63 11.64 -0.72 1.02
C LEU A 63 13.11 -0.81 0.56
N MET A 64 13.32 -0.99 -0.74
CA MET A 64 14.59 -0.79 -1.42
C MET A 64 14.53 0.46 -2.30
N GLU A 65 15.65 1.16 -2.40
CA GLU A 65 15.86 2.29 -3.29
C GLU A 65 16.65 1.84 -4.51
N CYS A 66 16.11 2.12 -5.69
CA CYS A 66 16.72 1.87 -6.98
C CYS A 66 17.12 3.21 -7.59
N ASN A 67 18.42 3.45 -7.81
CA ASN A 67 18.94 4.71 -8.34
C ASN A 67 19.83 4.44 -9.57
N GLY A 68 19.90 5.39 -10.50
CA GLY A 68 20.77 5.31 -11.68
C GLY A 68 20.06 5.62 -12.99
N HIS A 69 20.50 4.96 -14.06
CA HIS A 69 19.99 5.13 -15.42
C HIS A 69 19.71 3.78 -16.04
N GLY A 70 18.44 3.53 -16.38
CA GLY A 70 18.03 2.22 -16.89
C GLY A 70 16.57 1.89 -16.58
N LYS A 71 16.27 0.60 -16.53
CA LYS A 71 14.93 0.09 -16.22
C LYS A 71 14.99 -0.94 -15.11
N VAL A 72 13.98 -0.98 -14.26
CA VAL A 72 13.83 -2.02 -13.24
C VAL A 72 12.43 -2.59 -13.33
N TYR A 73 12.31 -3.90 -13.25
CA TYR A 73 11.05 -4.62 -13.34
C TYR A 73 10.68 -5.16 -11.97
N PHE A 74 9.45 -4.88 -11.52
CA PHE A 74 8.93 -5.30 -10.22
C PHE A 74 7.68 -6.17 -10.37
N ALA A 75 7.61 -7.24 -9.58
CA ALA A 75 6.44 -8.10 -9.46
C ALA A 75 6.41 -8.76 -8.07
N VAL A 76 5.20 -9.08 -7.59
CA VAL A 76 5.00 -9.79 -6.31
C VAL A 76 3.96 -10.87 -6.52
N ASN A 77 4.34 -12.13 -6.32
CA ASN A 77 3.46 -13.31 -6.28
C ASN A 77 2.41 -13.42 -7.42
N GLY A 78 2.71 -12.85 -8.59
CA GLY A 78 1.77 -12.81 -9.71
C GLY A 78 0.48 -12.04 -9.44
N GLN A 79 0.47 -11.13 -8.46
CA GLN A 79 -0.63 -10.21 -8.20
C GLN A 79 -0.80 -9.22 -9.35
N ASN A 80 -2.01 -8.68 -9.48
CA ASN A 80 -2.28 -7.60 -10.39
C ASN A 80 -1.60 -6.32 -9.91
N VAL A 81 -1.16 -5.50 -10.85
CA VAL A 81 -0.53 -4.21 -10.57
C VAL A 81 -1.35 -3.08 -11.18
N THR A 82 -1.37 -1.93 -10.53
CA THR A 82 -1.99 -0.71 -11.03
C THR A 82 -1.17 0.50 -10.62
N VAL A 83 -0.94 1.44 -11.53
CA VAL A 83 -0.26 2.71 -11.24
C VAL A 83 -1.31 3.79 -11.00
N VAL A 84 -1.16 4.50 -9.88
CA VAL A 84 -1.97 5.65 -9.49
C VAL A 84 -1.08 6.88 -9.50
N ASP A 85 -1.49 7.89 -10.26
CA ASP A 85 -0.85 9.21 -10.24
C ASP A 85 -1.36 10.03 -9.05
N LEU A 86 -0.43 10.73 -8.40
CA LEU A 86 -0.66 11.66 -7.31
C LEU A 86 -0.27 13.06 -7.77
N ASN A 87 -1.19 14.00 -7.69
CA ASN A 87 -0.94 15.41 -8.02
C ASN A 87 -1.14 16.31 -6.80
N ASN A 88 -0.17 16.30 -5.89
CA ASN A 88 -0.23 16.98 -4.60
C ASN A 88 -1.40 16.47 -3.73
N GLU A 89 -1.60 15.15 -3.79
CA GLU A 89 -2.66 14.43 -3.11
C GLU A 89 -2.08 13.52 -2.02
N THR A 90 -2.97 12.93 -1.22
CA THR A 90 -2.64 11.90 -0.24
C THR A 90 -3.39 10.62 -0.60
N LEU A 91 -2.67 9.51 -0.59
CA LEU A 91 -3.18 8.15 -0.75
C LEU A 91 -2.84 7.35 0.50
N GLN A 92 -3.86 6.82 1.16
CA GLN A 92 -3.71 5.84 2.22
C GLN A 92 -3.71 4.46 1.58
N VAL A 93 -2.69 3.65 1.83
CA VAL A 93 -2.54 2.33 1.22
C VAL A 93 -2.33 1.31 2.32
N GLU A 94 -2.97 0.15 2.22
CA GLU A 94 -2.59 -0.99 3.06
C GLU A 94 -1.13 -1.35 2.79
N SER A 95 -0.29 -1.43 3.81
CA SER A 95 1.17 -1.49 3.63
C SER A 95 1.63 -2.67 2.77
N GLN A 96 0.94 -3.82 2.82
CA GLN A 96 1.29 -4.99 2.00
C GLN A 96 0.94 -4.81 0.51
N GLN A 97 0.14 -3.81 0.16
CA GLN A 97 -0.39 -3.58 -1.18
C GLN A 97 0.40 -2.47 -1.89
N LEU A 98 1.31 -1.80 -1.20
CA LEU A 98 2.22 -0.85 -1.81
C LEU A 98 3.33 -1.63 -2.52
N LEU A 99 3.47 -1.51 -3.85
CA LEU A 99 4.58 -2.13 -4.60
C LEU A 99 5.77 -1.20 -4.72
N ALA A 100 5.54 0.00 -5.27
CA ALA A 100 6.59 0.95 -5.59
C ALA A 100 6.03 2.37 -5.68
N PHE A 101 6.91 3.36 -5.57
CA PHE A 101 6.54 4.76 -5.78
C PHE A 101 7.73 5.59 -6.26
N ALA A 102 7.43 6.53 -7.15
CA ALA A 102 8.38 7.39 -7.85
C ALA A 102 7.94 8.86 -7.78
N GLY A 103 8.90 9.77 -7.88
CA GLY A 103 8.65 11.21 -7.81
C GLY A 103 8.86 11.79 -6.41
N ASN A 104 8.36 13.01 -6.19
CA ASN A 104 8.51 13.74 -4.94
C ASN A 104 7.42 13.35 -3.93
N LEU A 105 7.43 12.07 -3.57
CA LEU A 105 6.48 11.47 -2.64
C LEU A 105 7.13 11.26 -1.27
N ARG A 106 6.38 11.50 -0.21
CA ARG A 106 6.74 11.15 1.16
C ARG A 106 5.84 10.04 1.63
N SER A 107 6.36 9.15 2.46
CA SER A 107 5.62 8.04 3.02
C SER A 107 5.79 7.99 4.54
N SER A 108 4.70 7.81 5.27
CA SER A 108 4.71 7.49 6.70
C SER A 108 3.81 6.30 6.96
N VAL A 109 4.22 5.42 7.85
CA VAL A 109 3.42 4.25 8.21
C VAL A 109 2.84 4.44 9.60
N SER A 110 1.58 4.06 9.71
CA SER A 110 0.79 4.11 10.93
C SER A 110 0.03 2.82 11.07
N PHE A 111 -0.02 2.30 12.28
CA PHE A 111 -0.91 1.18 12.59
C PHE A 111 -2.32 1.72 12.84
N ALA A 112 -3.27 1.28 12.02
CA ALA A 112 -4.70 1.48 12.22
C ALA A 112 -5.27 0.21 12.85
N GLY A 113 -5.39 0.19 14.18
CA GLY A 113 -6.01 -0.91 14.91
C GLY A 113 -6.64 -0.43 16.22
N LEU A 114 -7.50 -1.27 16.79
CA LEU A 114 -8.13 -1.00 18.07
C LEU A 114 -7.07 -1.03 19.18
N ARG A 115 -6.91 0.10 19.89
CA ARG A 115 -6.03 0.16 21.06
C ARG A 115 -6.48 -0.87 22.09
N GLY A 116 -5.61 -1.84 22.39
CA GLY A 116 -5.87 -2.87 23.40
C GLY A 116 -6.47 -4.18 22.88
N ALA A 117 -6.71 -4.33 21.58
CA ALA A 117 -7.04 -5.63 21.01
C ALA A 117 -5.82 -6.57 21.11
N THR A 118 -5.93 -7.59 21.95
CA THR A 118 -4.89 -8.63 22.18
C THR A 118 -4.74 -9.59 21.00
N THR A 119 -5.57 -9.44 19.97
CA THR A 119 -5.74 -10.39 18.85
C THR A 119 -4.81 -10.14 17.66
N GLY A 120 -3.98 -9.09 17.67
CA GLY A 120 -3.13 -8.75 16.51
C GLY A 120 -3.92 -8.27 15.28
N ALA A 121 -5.22 -8.06 15.46
CA ALA A 121 -6.14 -7.55 14.45
C ALA A 121 -5.95 -6.05 14.26
N GLY A 122 -5.10 -5.67 13.31
CA GLY A 122 -5.02 -4.29 12.84
C GLY A 122 -4.29 -4.20 11.52
N LEU A 123 -4.54 -3.09 10.82
CA LEU A 123 -4.02 -2.85 9.49
C LEU A 123 -2.86 -1.87 9.59
N PHE A 124 -1.72 -2.25 9.04
CA PHE A 124 -0.66 -1.29 8.78
C PHE A 124 -1.05 -0.49 7.54
N THR A 125 -1.17 0.82 7.71
CA THR A 125 -1.50 1.75 6.63
C THR A 125 -0.30 2.63 6.35
N THR A 126 0.15 2.64 5.10
CA THR A 126 1.14 3.57 4.58
C THR A 126 0.44 4.74 3.93
N THR A 127 0.64 5.94 4.48
CA THR A 127 0.20 7.20 3.88
C THR A 127 1.28 7.69 2.94
N VAL A 128 0.94 7.89 1.66
CA VAL A 128 1.81 8.44 0.63
C VAL A 128 1.27 9.80 0.18
N THR A 129 2.10 10.84 0.24
CA THR A 129 1.68 12.23 -0.06
C THR A 129 2.67 12.91 -0.98
N GLY A 130 2.17 13.73 -1.91
CA GLY A 130 2.97 14.62 -2.75
C GLY A 130 2.63 14.51 -4.23
N VAL A 131 3.64 14.65 -5.09
CA VAL A 131 3.49 14.58 -6.56
C VAL A 131 4.35 13.43 -7.09
N GLY A 132 3.73 12.50 -7.80
CA GLY A 132 4.42 11.33 -8.34
C GLY A 132 3.48 10.20 -8.72
N GLN A 133 4.02 8.98 -8.74
CA GLN A 133 3.29 7.77 -9.11
C GLN A 133 3.46 6.70 -8.04
N VAL A 134 2.40 5.95 -7.76
CA VAL A 134 2.38 4.83 -6.82
C VAL A 134 1.87 3.60 -7.54
N ALA A 135 2.67 2.53 -7.55
CA ALA A 135 2.24 1.22 -7.97
C ALA A 135 1.64 0.45 -6.78
N LEU A 136 0.45 -0.08 -6.99
CA LEU A 136 -0.31 -0.88 -6.04
C LEU A 136 -0.40 -2.34 -6.51
N LEU A 137 -0.54 -3.25 -5.55
CA LEU A 137 -0.81 -4.66 -5.73
C LEU A 137 -2.29 -4.95 -5.49
N SER A 138 -2.83 -5.93 -6.20
CA SER A 138 -4.18 -6.45 -6.00
C SER A 138 -4.18 -7.97 -6.18
N ALA A 139 -4.68 -8.69 -5.19
CA ALA A 139 -4.88 -10.14 -5.29
C ALA A 139 -6.15 -10.47 -6.11
N GLY A 140 -6.16 -11.64 -6.74
CA GLY A 140 -7.31 -12.16 -7.51
C GLY A 140 -7.58 -11.49 -8.86
N GLY A 141 -7.41 -10.18 -8.97
CA GLY A 141 -7.76 -9.41 -10.18
C GLY A 141 -7.43 -7.92 -10.07
N PRO A 142 -7.86 -7.11 -11.06
CA PRO A 142 -7.64 -5.66 -11.04
C PRO A 142 -8.36 -4.98 -9.88
N LEU A 143 -7.88 -3.81 -9.46
CA LEU A 143 -8.52 -3.01 -8.41
C LEU A 143 -9.92 -2.57 -8.83
N ILE A 144 -10.84 -2.55 -7.86
CA ILE A 144 -12.19 -2.04 -8.00
C ILE A 144 -12.27 -0.71 -7.25
N HIS A 145 -12.77 0.32 -7.91
CA HIS A 145 -12.86 1.68 -7.39
C HIS A 145 -14.30 1.94 -6.93
N LEU A 146 -14.48 2.26 -5.66
CA LEU A 146 -15.77 2.51 -5.04
C LEU A 146 -15.82 3.95 -4.54
N GLU A 147 -16.81 4.70 -5.02
CA GLU A 147 -17.03 6.07 -4.58
C GLU A 147 -17.63 6.10 -3.17
N VAL A 148 -17.18 7.07 -2.39
CA VAL A 148 -17.72 7.38 -1.06
C VAL A 148 -18.22 8.82 -1.10
N SER A 149 -19.46 9.00 -0.62
CA SER A 149 -20.06 10.33 -0.47
C SER A 149 -20.71 10.44 0.91
N PRO A 150 -20.99 11.66 1.41
CA PRO A 150 -21.64 11.85 2.70
C PRO A 150 -23.00 11.14 2.83
N GLN A 151 -23.70 10.95 1.72
CA GLN A 151 -24.99 10.26 1.65
C GLN A 151 -24.84 8.74 1.61
N PHE A 152 -23.71 8.24 1.09
CA PHE A 152 -23.43 6.83 0.89
C PHE A 152 -22.05 6.49 1.47
N PRO A 153 -21.96 6.31 2.80
CA PRO A 153 -20.74 5.79 3.41
C PRO A 153 -20.50 4.35 2.95
N LEU A 154 -19.23 3.96 2.86
CA LEU A 154 -18.84 2.63 2.39
C LEU A 154 -18.30 1.80 3.55
N VAL A 155 -18.74 0.54 3.64
CA VAL A 155 -18.19 -0.44 4.58
C VAL A 155 -17.45 -1.50 3.77
N VAL A 156 -16.20 -1.77 4.16
CA VAL A 156 -15.27 -2.64 3.43
C VAL A 156 -14.68 -3.66 4.39
N ASP A 157 -14.56 -4.91 3.93
CA ASP A 157 -13.81 -5.94 4.64
C ASP A 157 -12.33 -5.53 4.73
N PRO A 158 -11.72 -5.54 5.93
CA PRO A 158 -10.29 -5.28 6.12
C PRO A 158 -9.36 -6.03 5.15
N ASP A 159 -9.68 -7.27 4.79
CA ASP A 159 -8.83 -8.12 3.93
C ASP A 159 -8.97 -7.82 2.43
N ALA A 160 -10.05 -7.15 2.04
CA ALA A 160 -10.28 -6.69 0.67
C ALA A 160 -9.81 -5.24 0.44
N PHE A 161 -9.55 -4.47 1.49
CA PHE A 161 -9.11 -3.07 1.38
C PHE A 161 -7.71 -2.97 0.76
N VAL A 162 -7.52 -2.02 -0.16
CA VAL A 162 -6.20 -1.76 -0.77
C VAL A 162 -5.74 -0.34 -0.53
N ALA A 163 -6.56 0.65 -0.88
CA ALA A 163 -6.18 2.05 -0.74
C ALA A 163 -7.40 2.98 -0.65
N ALA A 164 -7.20 4.20 -0.18
CA ALA A 164 -8.21 5.25 -0.13
C ALA A 164 -7.59 6.61 -0.47
N ARG A 165 -8.34 7.45 -1.19
CA ARG A 165 -7.96 8.84 -1.49
C ARG A 165 -9.17 9.78 -1.41
N GLY A 166 -8.89 11.05 -1.16
CA GLY A 166 -9.91 12.07 -0.94
C GLY A 166 -10.03 12.47 0.52
N ASN A 167 -11.07 13.23 0.85
CA ASN A 167 -11.34 13.66 2.22
C ASN A 167 -12.20 12.59 2.91
N LEU A 168 -11.56 11.51 3.35
CA LEU A 168 -12.19 10.36 3.96
C LEU A 168 -11.74 10.18 5.41
N ASN A 169 -12.67 9.77 6.25
CA ASN A 169 -12.41 9.33 7.62
C ASN A 169 -12.68 7.82 7.73
N GLN A 170 -11.72 7.09 8.29
CA GLN A 170 -11.82 5.66 8.53
C GLN A 170 -12.23 5.41 9.98
N SER A 171 -13.25 4.57 10.18
CA SER A 171 -13.63 4.07 11.50
C SER A 171 -13.81 2.55 11.48
N PHE A 172 -13.67 1.92 12.64
CA PHE A 172 -13.94 0.50 12.83
C PHE A 172 -15.38 0.34 13.30
N VAL A 173 -16.14 -0.51 12.62
CA VAL A 173 -17.50 -0.88 13.04
C VAL A 173 -17.56 -2.38 13.30
N THR A 174 -18.12 -2.76 14.44
CA THR A 174 -18.42 -4.16 14.72
C THR A 174 -19.66 -4.53 13.97
N ASP A 175 -19.52 -5.50 13.09
CA ASP A 175 -20.53 -5.81 12.11
C ASP A 175 -21.22 -7.10 12.59
N VAL A 176 -22.13 -6.92 13.56
CA VAL A 176 -22.82 -8.05 14.22
C VAL A 176 -23.85 -8.68 13.27
N SER A 177 -24.49 -7.87 12.41
CA SER A 177 -25.67 -8.30 11.63
C SER A 177 -25.37 -9.10 10.35
N TRP A 178 -24.29 -8.81 9.62
CA TRP A 178 -23.99 -9.48 8.33
C TRP A 178 -23.51 -10.94 8.49
N ARG A 179 -22.88 -11.29 9.61
CA ARG A 179 -22.35 -12.64 9.88
C ARG A 179 -23.25 -13.49 10.78
N ASP A 180 -24.14 -12.88 11.58
CA ASP A 180 -25.28 -13.58 12.18
C ASP A 180 -26.16 -14.21 11.08
N ALA A 181 -26.27 -13.56 9.91
CA ALA A 181 -26.92 -14.12 8.73
C ALA A 181 -26.12 -15.25 8.03
N MET A 182 -24.79 -15.30 8.21
CA MET A 182 -23.90 -16.34 7.64
C MET A 182 -23.51 -17.46 8.61
N GLY A 183 -24.01 -17.45 9.85
CA GLY A 183 -23.86 -18.56 10.81
C GLY A 183 -22.44 -18.79 11.35
N GLN A 184 -21.51 -17.85 11.16
CA GLN A 184 -20.15 -17.96 11.71
C GLN A 184 -20.09 -17.31 13.10
N GLY A 185 -20.41 -18.10 14.13
CA GLY A 185 -20.15 -17.71 15.52
C GLY A 185 -18.68 -17.92 15.89
N GLY A 186 -18.00 -16.87 16.40
CA GLY A 186 -16.79 -17.09 17.21
C GLY A 186 -15.63 -16.09 17.13
N GLY A 187 -15.75 -14.94 16.45
CA GLY A 187 -14.70 -13.91 16.46
C GLY A 187 -15.26 -12.49 16.35
N GLU A 188 -14.63 -11.53 17.01
CA GLU A 188 -14.94 -10.10 16.86
C GLU A 188 -14.57 -9.65 15.43
N ALA A 189 -15.49 -9.82 14.48
CA ALA A 189 -15.34 -9.33 13.12
C ALA A 189 -15.59 -7.82 13.09
N PHE A 190 -14.61 -7.06 12.63
CA PHE A 190 -14.72 -5.63 12.40
C PHE A 190 -14.63 -5.33 10.91
N SER A 191 -15.41 -4.35 10.48
CA SER A 191 -15.38 -3.81 9.12
C SER A 191 -14.78 -2.41 9.13
N LEU A 192 -14.19 -1.99 8.01
CA LEU A 192 -13.72 -0.63 7.80
C LEU A 192 -14.85 0.23 7.24
N ARG A 193 -15.33 1.19 8.02
CA ARG A 193 -16.28 2.19 7.55
C ARG A 193 -15.55 3.44 7.09
N TRP A 194 -15.93 3.93 5.92
CA TRP A 194 -15.43 5.12 5.28
C TRP A 194 -16.55 6.15 5.13
N ASP A 195 -16.36 7.31 5.74
CA ASP A 195 -17.26 8.46 5.65
C ASP A 195 -16.52 9.65 5.01
N GLY A 196 -17.24 10.51 4.28
CA GLY A 196 -16.67 11.69 3.64
C GLY A 196 -16.87 11.72 2.12
N GLN A 197 -15.89 12.26 1.38
CA GLN A 197 -15.92 12.35 -0.08
C GLN A 197 -14.60 11.86 -0.67
N GLY A 198 -14.65 10.79 -1.46
CA GLY A 198 -13.45 10.19 -2.04
C GLY A 198 -13.69 8.87 -2.74
N VAL A 199 -12.61 8.11 -2.90
CA VAL A 199 -12.63 6.79 -3.53
C VAL A 199 -11.84 5.81 -2.68
N VAL A 200 -12.45 4.64 -2.44
CA VAL A 200 -11.80 3.48 -1.82
C VAL A 200 -11.56 2.44 -2.91
N LEU A 201 -10.36 1.86 -2.90
CA LEU A 201 -9.90 0.83 -3.82
C LEU A 201 -9.89 -0.49 -3.06
N ILE A 202 -10.52 -1.50 -3.65
CA ILE A 202 -10.56 -2.86 -3.10
C ILE A 202 -9.99 -3.87 -4.11
N GLN A 203 -9.55 -5.01 -3.60
CA GLN A 203 -9.17 -6.16 -4.40
C GLN A 203 -10.31 -7.20 -4.42
N PRO A 204 -10.49 -7.94 -5.53
CA PRO A 204 -11.47 -9.02 -5.62
C PRO A 204 -10.93 -10.33 -5.00
N ALA A 205 -10.45 -10.26 -3.75
CA ALA A 205 -9.93 -11.38 -2.99
C ALA A 205 -9.99 -11.12 -1.48
N GLU A 206 -10.30 -12.17 -0.71
CA GLU A 206 -10.11 -12.24 0.74
C GLU A 206 -8.77 -12.92 1.03
N ARG A 207 -8.22 -12.72 2.24
CA ARG A 207 -6.92 -13.28 2.65
C ARG A 207 -7.01 -14.60 3.37
#